data_AF-A0AAU3BBZ9-F1
#
_entry.id   AF-A0AAU3BBZ9-F1
#
_cell.length_a   1.000
_cell.length_b   1.000
_cell.length_c   1.000
_cell.angle_alpha   90.00
_cell.angle_beta   90.00
_cell.angle_gamma   90.00
#
_symmetry.space_group_name_H-M   'P 1'
#
loop_
_entity.id
_entity.type
_entity.pdbx_description
1 polymer ?
#
loop_
_entity_poly.entity_id
_entity_poly.type
_entity_poly.pdbx_seq_one_letter_code
_entity_poly.pdbx_strand_id
1 'polypeptide(L)'
;MTSRRTTAPALALALALLLLVLGGAGQARAVGYRYWSFWDLTGGKWTYATQGPSTARPSDGDVQGFRFAVSEDSQHAVQPRGARDFAAICAKTPAQKGQKRVALVIDSGTAAHAPSGETPPSPRTACARVAPDASTAEALATVAKPLRYDTNALLCAIAGYPRTGCGDQVAATEPTASARPHASEPAHHGPSVGLLAGAAAVAVLGAGAVWQARRHRH
;
A
#
# COMPACT_ATOMS: atom_id res chain seq x y z
N MET A 1 -19.63 46.80 -43.95
CA MET A 1 -18.67 46.69 -42.82
C MET A 1 -18.74 45.28 -42.25
N THR A 2 -17.66 44.53 -42.43
CA THR A 2 -17.52 43.10 -42.11
C THR A 2 -17.48 42.85 -40.61
N SER A 3 -18.41 42.04 -40.10
CA SER A 3 -18.45 41.60 -38.70
C SER A 3 -17.22 40.74 -38.38
N ARG A 4 -16.28 41.28 -37.58
CA ARG A 4 -15.15 40.52 -37.02
C ARG A 4 -15.72 39.58 -35.96
N ARG A 5 -15.81 38.29 -36.30
CA ARG A 5 -16.20 37.23 -35.38
C ARG A 5 -15.22 37.20 -34.20
N THR A 6 -15.76 37.34 -33.00
CA THR A 6 -15.08 37.28 -31.71
C THR A 6 -14.64 35.85 -31.39
N THR A 7 -13.59 35.35 -32.05
CA THR A 7 -13.04 34.00 -31.79
C THR A 7 -11.96 33.97 -30.70
N ALA A 8 -11.46 35.14 -30.28
CA ALA A 8 -10.40 35.26 -29.27
C ALA A 8 -10.75 34.73 -27.86
N PRO A 9 -11.96 34.95 -27.28
CA PRO A 9 -12.22 34.54 -25.90
C PRO A 9 -12.40 33.02 -25.78
N ALA A 10 -12.92 32.35 -26.82
CA ALA A 10 -13.14 30.91 -26.82
C ALA A 10 -11.82 30.12 -26.87
N LEU A 11 -10.82 30.63 -27.60
CA LEU A 11 -9.50 30.01 -27.69
C LEU A 11 -8.73 30.13 -26.35
N ALA A 12 -8.83 31.29 -25.69
CA ALA A 12 -8.21 31.51 -24.39
C ALA A 12 -8.82 30.63 -23.29
N LEU A 13 -10.16 30.47 -23.30
CA LEU A 13 -10.83 29.56 -22.36
C LEU A 13 -10.46 28.09 -22.59
N ALA A 14 -10.38 27.67 -23.85
CA ALA A 14 -9.99 26.31 -24.21
C ALA A 14 -8.53 26.02 -23.81
N LEU A 15 -7.62 26.97 -24.00
CA LEU A 15 -6.22 26.84 -23.59
C LEU A 15 -6.07 26.82 -22.07
N ALA A 16 -6.83 27.65 -21.34
CA ALA A 16 -6.84 27.64 -19.88
C ALA A 16 -7.38 26.32 -19.32
N LEU A 17 -8.48 25.79 -19.88
CA LEU A 17 -9.04 24.49 -19.53
C LEU A 17 -8.05 23.35 -19.85
N LEU A 18 -7.34 23.41 -20.98
CA LEU A 18 -6.33 22.43 -21.36
C LEU A 18 -5.13 22.46 -20.39
N LEU A 19 -4.67 23.66 -19.98
CA LEU A 19 -3.61 23.83 -19.00
C LEU A 19 -4.02 23.38 -17.58
N LEU A 20 -5.29 23.55 -17.20
CA LEU A 20 -5.86 23.00 -15.96
C LEU A 20 -5.92 21.47 -15.98
N VAL A 21 -6.28 20.88 -17.13
CA VAL A 21 -6.30 19.41 -17.30
C VAL A 21 -4.88 18.82 -17.33
N LEU A 22 -3.91 19.51 -17.94
CA LEU A 22 -2.51 19.07 -18.02
C LEU A 22 -1.72 19.35 -16.73
N GLY A 23 -2.08 20.40 -15.98
CA GLY A 23 -1.42 20.78 -14.72
C GLY A 23 -1.97 20.08 -13.47
N GLY A 24 -3.14 19.43 -13.57
CA GLY A 24 -3.81 18.74 -12.46
C GLY A 24 -3.37 17.29 -12.21
N ALA A 25 -2.52 16.72 -13.06
CA ALA A 25 -1.93 15.40 -12.81
C ALA A 25 -0.72 15.54 -11.90
N GLY A 26 -0.95 15.95 -10.64
CA GLY A 26 0.03 15.69 -9.59
C GLY A 26 0.30 14.19 -9.62
N GLN A 27 1.55 13.79 -9.92
CA GLN A 27 1.93 12.38 -9.89
C GLN A 27 1.52 11.85 -8.51
N ALA A 28 0.55 10.94 -8.47
CA ALA A 28 0.23 10.18 -7.28
C ALA A 28 1.48 9.36 -6.97
N ARG A 29 2.40 9.95 -6.20
CA ARG A 29 3.56 9.25 -5.69
C ARG A 29 3.00 8.15 -4.81
N ALA A 30 3.36 6.90 -5.11
CA ALA A 30 2.90 5.76 -4.34
C ALA A 30 3.16 6.03 -2.84
N VAL A 31 2.08 6.29 -2.11
CA VAL A 31 2.09 6.47 -0.67
C VAL A 31 2.09 5.07 -0.08
N GLY A 32 3.25 4.63 0.40
CA GLY A 32 3.30 3.42 1.20
C GLY A 32 2.70 3.71 2.57
N TYR A 33 1.99 2.77 3.16
CA TYR A 33 1.55 2.87 4.54
C TYR A 33 2.42 1.98 5.41
N ARG A 34 2.84 2.48 6.56
CA ARG A 34 3.57 1.70 7.57
C ARG A 34 2.61 1.11 8.59
N TYR A 35 2.34 -0.19 8.52
CA TYR A 35 1.34 -0.84 9.37
C TYR A 35 1.64 -2.32 9.65
N TRP A 36 0.90 -2.89 10.61
CA TRP A 36 0.82 -4.34 10.83
C TRP A 36 -0.18 -4.98 9.87
N SER A 37 0.31 -5.67 8.86
CA SER A 37 -0.50 -6.52 7.98
C SER A 37 -0.83 -7.85 8.66
N PHE A 38 -1.97 -8.44 8.29
CA PHE A 38 -2.52 -9.67 8.88
C PHE A 38 -2.76 -10.72 7.81
N TRP A 39 -2.37 -11.97 8.11
CA TRP A 39 -2.27 -13.05 7.13
C TRP A 39 -2.79 -14.36 7.69
N ASP A 40 -3.52 -15.10 6.86
CA ASP A 40 -3.90 -16.48 7.10
C ASP A 40 -2.90 -17.40 6.38
N LEU A 41 -2.49 -18.50 7.00
CA LEU A 41 -1.72 -19.53 6.30
C LEU A 41 -2.66 -20.59 5.71
N THR A 42 -2.85 -20.55 4.39
CA THR A 42 -3.70 -21.52 3.67
C THR A 42 -2.84 -22.36 2.74
N GLY A 43 -2.89 -23.69 2.89
CA GLY A 43 -2.09 -24.60 2.04
C GLY A 43 -0.58 -24.32 2.10
N GLY A 44 -0.06 -23.88 3.25
CA GLY A 44 1.34 -23.51 3.44
C GLY A 44 1.77 -22.17 2.83
N LYS A 45 0.83 -21.41 2.25
CA LYS A 45 1.06 -20.09 1.66
C LYS A 45 0.36 -19.01 2.46
N TRP A 46 0.97 -17.83 2.51
CA TRP A 46 0.32 -16.67 3.11
C TRP A 46 -0.74 -16.12 2.16
N THR A 47 -1.93 -15.95 2.70
CA THR A 47 -3.05 -15.24 2.07
C THR A 47 -3.34 -14.01 2.91
N TYR A 48 -3.46 -12.84 2.27
CA TYR A 48 -3.81 -11.62 2.99
C TYR A 48 -5.20 -11.80 3.61
N ALA A 49 -5.33 -11.56 4.91
CA ALA A 49 -6.57 -11.83 5.61
C ALA A 49 -7.68 -10.87 5.15
N THR A 50 -8.85 -11.41 4.86
CA THR A 50 -10.05 -10.62 4.49
C THR A 50 -10.82 -10.13 5.71
N GLN A 51 -10.52 -10.69 6.88
CA GLN A 51 -11.09 -10.31 8.18
C GLN A 51 -9.99 -9.72 9.08
N GLY A 52 -10.36 -8.81 9.98
CA GLY A 52 -9.44 -8.27 10.98
C GLY A 52 -9.13 -9.27 12.11
N PRO A 53 -8.01 -9.11 12.84
CA PRO A 53 -7.64 -10.02 13.92
C PRO A 53 -8.70 -10.18 15.02
N SER A 54 -9.49 -9.12 15.28
CA SER A 54 -10.55 -9.11 16.29
C SER A 54 -11.80 -9.90 15.88
N THR A 55 -11.99 -10.16 14.58
CA THR A 55 -13.13 -10.91 14.05
C THR A 55 -12.74 -12.32 13.63
N ALA A 56 -11.55 -12.51 13.03
CA ALA A 56 -11.07 -13.81 12.57
C ALA A 56 -11.02 -14.85 13.71
N ARG A 57 -11.72 -15.97 13.52
CA ARG A 57 -11.83 -17.10 14.46
C ARG A 57 -11.14 -18.36 13.87
N PRO A 58 -9.81 -18.46 13.97
CA PRO A 58 -9.08 -19.64 13.47
C PRO A 58 -9.42 -20.92 14.24
N SER A 59 -9.22 -22.06 13.62
CA SER A 59 -9.34 -23.40 14.20
C SER A 59 -8.12 -23.79 15.05
N ASP A 60 -8.22 -24.87 15.85
CA ASP A 60 -7.02 -25.50 16.42
C ASP A 60 -6.12 -25.98 15.29
N GLY A 61 -4.84 -25.65 15.33
CA GLY A 61 -3.91 -26.02 14.26
C GLY A 61 -3.59 -24.90 13.27
N ASP A 62 -4.37 -23.83 13.26
CA ASP A 62 -4.16 -22.75 12.29
C ASP A 62 -2.94 -21.90 12.64
N VAL A 63 -2.32 -21.34 11.60
CA VAL A 63 -1.16 -20.44 11.70
C VAL A 63 -1.55 -19.07 11.17
N GLN A 64 -1.48 -18.07 12.05
CA GLN A 64 -1.81 -16.68 11.75
C GLN A 64 -0.55 -15.82 11.76
N GLY A 65 -0.43 -14.90 10.80
CA GLY A 65 0.76 -14.09 10.58
C GLY A 65 0.52 -12.60 10.77
N PHE A 66 1.46 -11.94 11.45
CA PHE A 66 1.52 -10.49 11.61
C PHE A 66 2.83 -9.97 11.06
N ARG A 67 2.78 -9.00 10.14
CA ARG A 67 3.97 -8.43 9.52
C ARG A 67 3.92 -6.91 9.52
N PHE A 68 4.86 -6.30 10.23
CA PHE A 68 5.07 -4.86 10.18
C PHE A 68 5.96 -4.48 9.00
N ALA A 69 5.45 -3.66 8.09
CA ALA A 69 6.17 -3.22 6.91
C ALA A 69 5.59 -1.90 6.37
N VAL A 70 6.30 -1.31 5.41
CA VAL A 70 5.70 -0.31 4.51
C VAL A 70 5.14 -1.07 3.31
N SER A 71 3.87 -0.85 2.96
CA SER A 71 3.23 -1.49 1.80
C SER A 71 2.27 -0.51 1.14
N GLU A 72 2.17 -0.57 -0.18
CA GLU A 72 1.28 0.30 -0.97
C GLU A 72 -0.19 0.00 -0.69
N ASP A 73 -0.55 -1.28 -0.75
CA ASP A 73 -1.89 -1.79 -0.50
C ASP A 73 -1.85 -3.25 -0.03
N SER A 74 -3.01 -3.89 0.09
CA SER A 74 -3.12 -5.30 0.51
C SER A 74 -2.66 -6.31 -0.54
N GLN A 75 -2.71 -5.97 -1.84
CA GLN A 75 -2.26 -6.85 -2.93
C GLN A 75 -0.73 -6.90 -3.01
N HIS A 76 -0.07 -5.81 -2.63
CA HIS A 76 1.38 -5.66 -2.63
C HIS A 76 1.98 -5.69 -1.22
N ALA A 77 1.21 -6.19 -0.24
CA ALA A 77 1.66 -6.25 1.14
C ALA A 77 2.80 -7.24 1.34
N VAL A 78 3.80 -6.84 2.13
CA VAL A 78 4.94 -7.71 2.45
C VAL A 78 4.48 -8.83 3.37
N GLN A 79 4.78 -10.08 3.00
CA GLN A 79 4.39 -11.26 3.76
C GLN A 79 5.25 -11.49 5.02
N PRO A 80 4.72 -12.18 6.05
CA PRO A 80 5.49 -12.59 7.21
C PRO A 80 6.62 -13.56 6.85
N ARG A 81 7.79 -13.36 7.47
CA ARG A 81 8.94 -14.26 7.38
C ARG A 81 8.94 -15.25 8.54
N GLY A 82 9.74 -16.30 8.42
CA GLY A 82 9.96 -17.28 9.49
C GLY A 82 9.15 -18.57 9.31
N ALA A 83 9.08 -19.34 10.39
CA ALA A 83 8.45 -20.66 10.40
C ALA A 83 6.94 -20.56 10.16
N ARG A 84 6.41 -21.51 9.38
CA ARG A 84 5.00 -21.61 9.01
C ARG A 84 4.38 -22.94 9.45
N ASP A 85 5.14 -23.77 10.16
CA ASP A 85 4.72 -25.10 10.57
C ASP A 85 4.09 -25.07 11.97
N PHE A 86 2.80 -25.38 12.06
CA PHE A 86 2.08 -25.40 13.33
C PHE A 86 2.72 -26.36 14.33
N ALA A 87 3.08 -27.56 13.90
CA ALA A 87 3.61 -28.60 14.79
C ALA A 87 4.92 -28.15 15.45
N ALA A 88 5.81 -27.50 14.70
CA ALA A 88 7.04 -26.92 15.19
C ALA A 88 6.79 -25.74 16.15
N ILE A 89 5.90 -24.80 15.78
CA ILE A 89 5.61 -23.62 16.61
C ILE A 89 4.95 -24.02 17.93
N CYS A 90 4.04 -24.98 17.89
CA CYS A 90 3.25 -25.43 19.03
C CYS A 90 3.79 -26.69 19.71
N ALA A 91 5.02 -27.14 19.39
CA ALA A 91 5.59 -28.39 19.91
C ALA A 91 5.58 -28.48 21.45
N LYS A 92 5.71 -27.34 22.14
CA LYS A 92 5.73 -27.24 23.61
C LYS A 92 4.37 -26.91 24.23
N THR A 93 3.31 -26.80 23.42
CA THR A 93 1.97 -26.43 23.86
C THR A 93 1.04 -27.62 23.64
N PRO A 94 0.84 -28.47 24.68
CA PRO A 94 -0.06 -29.61 24.56
C PRO A 94 -1.50 -29.16 24.30
N ALA A 95 -2.23 -29.98 23.55
CA ALA A 95 -3.66 -29.83 23.39
C ALA A 95 -4.36 -29.98 24.74
N GLN A 96 -5.46 -29.24 24.93
CA GLN A 96 -6.27 -29.31 26.14
C GLN A 96 -7.75 -29.31 25.76
N LYS A 97 -8.52 -30.19 26.40
CA LYS A 97 -9.97 -30.27 26.17
C LYS A 97 -10.63 -28.91 26.38
N GLY A 98 -11.49 -28.51 25.45
CA GLY A 98 -12.22 -27.24 25.51
C GLY A 98 -11.38 -26.01 25.15
N GLN A 99 -10.16 -26.19 24.61
CA GLN A 99 -9.32 -25.11 24.12
C GLN A 99 -8.78 -25.43 22.73
N LYS A 100 -8.47 -24.38 21.98
CA LYS A 100 -7.74 -24.46 20.71
C LYS A 100 -6.35 -23.85 20.85
N ARG A 101 -5.44 -24.24 19.97
CA ARG A 101 -4.11 -23.67 19.82
C ARG A 101 -4.02 -22.95 18.48
N VAL A 102 -3.48 -21.74 18.52
CA VAL A 102 -3.23 -20.92 17.35
C VAL A 102 -1.76 -20.59 17.34
N ALA A 103 -1.07 -20.98 16.27
CA ALA A 103 0.31 -20.59 16.04
C ALA A 103 0.34 -19.17 15.49
N LEU A 104 1.19 -18.33 16.06
CA LEU A 104 1.31 -16.92 15.73
C LEU A 104 2.73 -16.64 15.24
N VAL A 105 2.85 -16.14 14.03
CA VAL A 105 4.10 -15.61 13.46
C VAL A 105 4.09 -14.10 13.62
N ILE A 106 4.98 -13.57 14.46
CA ILE A 106 5.07 -12.14 14.77
C ILE A 106 6.37 -11.63 14.16
N ASP A 107 6.25 -10.95 13.03
CA ASP A 107 7.37 -10.39 12.28
C ASP A 107 7.33 -8.86 12.35
N SER A 108 8.09 -8.29 13.29
CA SER A 108 8.21 -6.84 13.51
C SER A 108 8.89 -6.07 12.38
N GLY A 109 9.23 -6.72 11.26
CA GLY A 109 9.75 -6.02 10.10
C GLY A 109 11.27 -6.00 10.04
N THR A 110 11.78 -5.06 9.26
CA THR A 110 13.22 -4.79 9.08
C THR A 110 13.48 -3.33 9.39
N ALA A 111 14.74 -2.97 9.63
CA ALA A 111 15.13 -1.59 9.87
C ALA A 111 14.67 -0.64 8.74
N ALA A 112 14.62 -1.13 7.49
CA ALA A 112 14.12 -0.36 6.35
C ALA A 112 12.65 0.08 6.46
N HIS A 113 11.83 -0.61 7.26
CA HIS A 113 10.42 -0.28 7.46
C HIS A 113 10.14 0.34 8.83
N ALA A 114 11.13 0.37 9.72
CA ALA A 114 10.96 0.86 11.08
C ALA A 114 10.68 2.38 11.10
N PRO A 115 9.92 2.89 12.08
CA PRO A 115 9.91 4.32 12.36
C PRO A 115 11.31 4.83 12.68
N SER A 116 11.54 6.12 12.45
CA SER A 116 12.85 6.74 12.71
C SER A 116 13.26 6.57 14.17
N GLY A 117 14.50 6.13 14.40
CA GLY A 117 15.04 5.89 15.74
C GLY A 117 14.50 4.65 16.45
N GLU A 118 13.76 3.78 15.75
CA GLU A 118 13.31 2.49 16.28
C GLU A 118 14.05 1.33 15.62
N THR A 119 14.31 0.27 16.39
CA THR A 119 14.88 -0.98 15.89
C THR A 119 13.82 -2.07 16.07
N PRO A 120 13.41 -2.79 15.01
CA PRO A 120 12.41 -3.83 15.12
C PRO A 120 12.96 -5.00 15.94
N PRO A 121 12.18 -5.56 16.87
CA PRO A 121 12.49 -6.85 17.48
C PRO A 121 12.69 -7.95 16.43
N SER A 122 13.48 -8.97 16.79
CA SER A 122 13.65 -10.13 15.92
C SER A 122 12.30 -10.85 15.68
N PRO A 123 12.02 -11.31 14.46
CA PRO A 123 10.83 -12.12 14.19
C PRO A 123 10.78 -13.33 15.11
N ARG A 124 9.60 -13.63 15.64
CA ARG A 124 9.41 -14.76 16.55
C ARG A 124 8.08 -15.45 16.32
N THR A 125 8.00 -16.69 16.78
CA THR A 125 6.75 -17.45 16.81
C THR A 125 6.29 -17.66 18.24
N ALA A 126 4.99 -17.83 18.43
CA ALA A 126 4.41 -18.22 19.70
C ALA A 126 3.17 -19.08 19.47
N CYS A 127 2.85 -19.95 20.42
CA CYS A 127 1.65 -20.75 20.37
C CYS A 127 0.70 -20.32 21.49
N ALA A 128 -0.43 -19.72 21.11
CA ALA A 128 -1.49 -19.36 22.04
C ALA A 128 -2.39 -20.57 22.27
N ARG A 129 -2.84 -20.78 23.51
CA ARG A 129 -3.91 -21.73 23.84
C ARG A 129 -5.06 -20.95 24.44
N VAL A 130 -6.23 -20.99 23.79
CA VAL A 130 -7.36 -20.10 24.03
C VAL A 130 -8.71 -20.81 23.93
N ALA A 131 -9.79 -20.13 24.32
CA ALA A 131 -11.15 -20.62 24.17
C ALA A 131 -11.50 -20.94 22.70
N PRO A 132 -12.43 -21.87 22.42
CA PRO A 132 -12.74 -22.31 21.07
C PRO A 132 -13.24 -21.17 20.15
N ASP A 133 -13.98 -20.22 20.73
CA ASP A 133 -14.56 -19.06 20.05
C ASP A 133 -13.65 -17.82 20.10
N ALA A 134 -12.41 -17.94 20.60
CA ALA A 134 -11.48 -16.81 20.67
C ALA A 134 -11.03 -16.32 19.29
N SER A 135 -10.89 -15.02 19.16
CA SER A 135 -10.32 -14.30 18.01
C SER A 135 -8.81 -14.45 17.92
N THR A 136 -8.26 -14.12 16.74
CA THR A 136 -6.81 -14.01 16.58
C THR A 136 -6.23 -12.90 17.48
N ALA A 137 -6.95 -11.79 17.69
CA ALA A 137 -6.53 -10.72 18.59
C ALA A 137 -6.45 -11.20 20.05
N GLU A 138 -7.43 -11.97 20.52
CA GLU A 138 -7.41 -12.58 21.85
C GLU A 138 -6.26 -13.58 21.99
N ALA A 139 -6.03 -14.43 20.98
CA ALA A 139 -4.88 -15.32 20.92
C ALA A 139 -3.55 -14.56 20.99
N LEU A 140 -3.38 -13.52 20.18
CA LEU A 140 -2.19 -12.67 20.17
C LEU A 140 -1.97 -11.99 21.52
N ALA A 141 -3.03 -11.51 22.16
CA ALA A 141 -2.97 -10.87 23.46
C ALA A 141 -2.49 -11.82 24.58
N THR A 142 -2.60 -13.14 24.41
CA THR A 142 -2.05 -14.09 25.40
C THR A 142 -0.52 -14.22 25.34
N VAL A 143 0.12 -13.84 24.21
CA VAL A 143 1.55 -14.10 23.95
C VAL A 143 2.37 -12.85 23.57
N ALA A 144 1.72 -11.70 23.39
CA ALA A 144 2.38 -10.52 22.83
C ALA A 144 1.81 -9.17 23.33
N LYS A 145 1.47 -9.08 24.62
CA LYS A 145 1.08 -7.81 25.24
C LYS A 145 2.27 -6.86 25.46
N PRO A 146 2.05 -5.52 25.48
CA PRO A 146 0.76 -4.86 25.23
C PRO A 146 0.42 -4.79 23.74
N LEU A 147 -0.89 -4.82 23.42
CA LEU A 147 -1.39 -4.49 22.10
C LEU A 147 -1.94 -3.05 22.12
N ARG A 148 -1.67 -2.28 21.07
CA ARG A 148 -2.25 -0.94 20.88
C ARG A 148 -3.09 -0.92 19.62
N TYR A 149 -4.29 -0.37 19.72
CA TYR A 149 -5.20 -0.17 18.60
C TYR A 149 -5.57 1.31 18.48
N ASP A 150 -5.92 1.76 17.28
CA ASP A 150 -6.54 3.06 17.06
C ASP A 150 -8.07 2.98 17.25
N THR A 151 -8.75 4.11 17.03
CA THR A 151 -10.21 4.21 17.12
C THR A 151 -10.95 3.43 16.03
N ASN A 152 -10.27 3.03 14.95
CA ASN A 152 -10.81 2.24 13.84
C ASN A 152 -10.49 0.73 14.01
N ALA A 153 -10.00 0.32 15.19
CA ALA A 153 -9.56 -1.03 15.48
C ALA A 153 -8.37 -1.53 14.62
N LEU A 154 -7.59 -0.62 14.05
CA LEU A 154 -6.32 -0.94 13.41
C LEU A 154 -5.30 -1.34 14.49
N LEU A 155 -4.62 -2.48 14.31
CA LEU A 155 -3.55 -2.91 15.20
C LEU A 155 -2.30 -2.06 14.97
N CYS A 156 -2.04 -1.14 15.89
CA CYS A 156 -0.93 -0.20 15.82
C CYS A 156 0.38 -0.77 16.36
N ALA A 157 0.32 -1.57 17.43
CA ALA A 157 1.51 -2.12 18.06
C ALA A 157 1.29 -3.51 18.66
N ILE A 158 2.34 -4.33 18.58
CA ILE A 158 2.43 -5.65 19.20
C ILE A 158 3.64 -5.65 20.14
N ALA A 159 3.44 -6.04 21.40
CA ALA A 159 4.47 -6.02 22.44
C ALA A 159 5.23 -4.67 22.51
N GLY A 160 4.50 -3.57 22.34
CA GLY A 160 5.05 -2.21 22.37
C GLY A 160 5.78 -1.74 21.11
N TYR A 161 5.83 -2.53 20.03
CA TYR A 161 6.44 -2.14 18.76
C TYR A 161 5.41 -1.96 17.62
N PRO A 162 5.52 -0.89 16.82
CA PRO A 162 6.34 0.31 17.08
C PRO A 162 5.84 1.08 18.31
N ARG A 163 6.72 1.89 18.91
CA ARG A 163 6.36 2.73 20.06
C ARG A 163 5.33 3.78 19.68
N THR A 164 5.46 4.37 18.49
CA THR A 164 4.55 5.40 17.97
C THR A 164 4.08 5.07 16.55
N GLY A 165 3.17 5.90 16.02
CA GLY A 165 2.57 5.70 14.69
C GLY A 165 1.41 4.70 14.67
N CYS A 166 0.58 4.74 13.64
CA CYS A 166 -0.45 3.73 13.40
C CYS A 166 -0.96 3.84 11.95
N GLY A 167 -0.28 3.18 11.01
CA GLY A 167 -0.65 3.31 9.60
C GLY A 167 -0.14 4.59 8.95
N ASP A 168 1.03 5.09 9.37
CA ASP A 168 1.56 6.35 8.87
C ASP A 168 1.83 6.28 7.37
N GLN A 169 1.50 7.33 6.64
CA GLN A 169 1.91 7.48 5.24
C GLN A 169 3.42 7.72 5.15
N VAL A 170 4.06 7.01 4.24
CA VAL A 170 5.48 7.11 3.95
C VAL A 170 5.60 7.50 2.48
N ALA A 171 6.23 8.64 2.24
CA ALA A 171 6.58 9.02 0.87
C ALA A 171 7.53 7.96 0.29
N ALA A 172 7.31 7.58 -0.97
CA ALA A 172 8.32 6.88 -1.73
C ALA A 172 9.61 7.72 -1.71
N THR A 173 10.59 7.30 -0.91
CA THR A 173 11.90 7.93 -0.94
C THR A 173 12.55 7.39 -2.21
N GLU A 174 12.55 8.21 -3.26
CA GLU A 174 13.50 8.03 -4.37
C GLU A 174 14.87 7.75 -3.75
N PRO A 175 15.62 6.73 -4.21
CA PRO A 175 16.98 6.52 -3.73
C PRO A 175 17.71 7.84 -3.90
N THR A 176 18.15 8.46 -2.80
CA THR A 176 19.05 9.59 -2.87
C THR A 176 20.34 9.05 -3.47
N ALA A 177 20.46 9.15 -4.80
CA ALA A 177 21.71 8.93 -5.50
C ALA A 177 22.73 9.83 -4.81
N SER A 178 23.67 9.18 -4.13
CA SER A 178 24.72 9.87 -3.41
C SER A 178 25.36 10.90 -4.34
N ALA A 179 25.37 12.15 -3.91
CA ALA A 179 26.00 13.23 -4.64
C ALA A 179 27.46 12.85 -4.94
N ARG A 180 27.73 12.52 -6.21
CA ARG A 180 29.06 12.63 -6.80
C ARG A 180 28.99 13.79 -7.80
N PRO A 181 29.86 14.80 -7.70
CA PRO A 181 29.86 15.89 -8.65
C PRO A 181 30.67 15.46 -9.87
N HIS A 182 30.04 15.08 -10.99
CA HIS A 182 30.75 14.99 -12.26
C HIS A 182 29.89 15.38 -13.46
N ALA A 183 30.34 16.45 -14.09
CA ALA A 183 30.37 16.78 -15.52
C ALA A 183 29.08 16.64 -16.34
N SER A 184 28.64 17.79 -16.83
CA SER A 184 27.64 17.98 -17.88
C SER A 184 28.05 17.25 -19.17
N GLU A 185 27.23 16.29 -19.59
CA GLU A 185 27.11 15.88 -21.00
C GLU A 185 25.65 16.05 -21.47
N PRO A 186 25.44 16.39 -22.75
CA PRO A 186 24.13 16.76 -23.25
C PRO A 186 23.23 15.53 -23.41
N ALA A 187 22.05 15.58 -22.78
CA ALA A 187 21.04 14.54 -22.89
C ALA A 187 20.41 14.55 -24.30
N HIS A 188 20.64 13.48 -25.05
CA HIS A 188 19.80 13.15 -26.21
C HIS A 188 18.41 12.75 -25.73
N HIS A 189 17.46 13.68 -25.80
CA HIS A 189 16.03 13.41 -25.68
C HIS A 189 15.53 12.75 -26.97
N GLY A 190 15.28 11.44 -26.93
CA GLY A 190 14.49 10.75 -27.95
C GLY A 190 13.01 11.15 -27.82
N PRO A 191 12.32 11.52 -28.92
CA PRO A 191 10.95 11.99 -28.85
C PRO A 191 10.00 10.84 -28.50
N SER A 192 9.27 10.99 -27.39
CA SER A 192 8.24 10.07 -26.94
C SER A 192 7.12 9.99 -27.98
N VAL A 193 7.02 8.85 -28.66
CA VAL A 193 6.02 8.55 -29.70
C VAL A 193 4.57 8.82 -29.25
N GLY A 194 4.29 8.74 -27.95
CA GLY A 194 2.98 9.06 -27.37
C GLY A 194 2.56 10.53 -27.47
N LEU A 195 3.52 11.47 -27.45
CA LEU A 195 3.24 12.91 -27.61
C LEU A 195 2.85 13.26 -29.05
N LEU A 196 3.47 12.59 -30.02
CA LEU A 196 3.17 12.78 -31.45
C LEU A 196 1.80 12.20 -31.82
N ALA A 197 1.46 11.02 -31.26
CA ALA A 197 0.15 10.41 -31.46
C ALA A 197 -0.98 11.26 -30.84
N GLY A 198 -0.75 11.85 -29.65
CA GLY A 198 -1.71 12.75 -29.02
C GLY A 198 -1.94 14.05 -29.80
N ALA A 199 -0.87 14.68 -30.28
CA ALA A 199 -0.96 15.92 -31.06
C ALA A 199 -1.70 15.72 -32.39
N ALA A 200 -1.49 14.58 -33.07
CA ALA A 200 -2.20 14.25 -34.31
C ALA A 200 -3.71 14.07 -34.09
N ALA A 201 -4.12 13.42 -33.00
CA ALA A 201 -5.53 13.23 -32.68
C ALA A 201 -6.25 14.57 -32.44
N VAL A 202 -5.61 15.51 -31.72
CA VAL A 202 -6.18 16.85 -31.48
C VAL A 202 -6.28 17.66 -32.78
N ALA A 203 -5.28 17.57 -33.67
CA ALA A 203 -5.31 18.25 -34.96
C ALA A 203 -6.47 17.75 -35.84
N VAL A 204 -6.71 16.43 -35.87
CA VAL A 204 -7.84 15.84 -36.62
C VAL A 204 -9.19 16.29 -36.07
N LEU A 205 -9.36 16.31 -34.74
CA LEU A 205 -10.59 16.78 -34.11
C LEU A 205 -10.82 18.28 -34.35
N GLY A 206 -9.75 19.09 -34.33
CA GLY A 206 -9.81 20.51 -34.66
C GLY A 206 -10.21 20.77 -36.12
N ALA A 207 -9.66 20.00 -37.06
CA ALA A 207 -10.03 20.10 -38.47
C ALA A 207 -11.50 19.69 -38.73
N GLY A 208 -11.98 18.64 -38.06
CA GLY A 208 -13.37 18.19 -38.13
C GLY A 208 -14.36 19.27 -37.66
N ALA A 209 -14.06 19.93 -36.54
CA ALA A 209 -14.91 21.01 -36.01
C ALA A 209 -14.98 22.23 -36.96
N VAL A 210 -13.87 22.60 -37.60
CA VAL A 210 -13.82 23.69 -38.59
C VAL A 210 -14.63 23.35 -39.84
N TRP A 211 -14.57 22.10 -40.31
CA TRP A 211 -15.33 21.66 -41.47
C TRP A 211 -16.84 21.60 -41.20
N GLN A 212 -17.24 21.10 -40.01
CA GLN A 212 -18.64 21.07 -39.60
C GLN A 212 -19.21 22.49 -39.47
N ALA A 213 -18.44 23.43 -38.91
CA ALA A 213 -18.83 24.84 -38.81
C ALA A 213 -18.94 25.56 -40.17
N ARG A 214 -18.26 25.07 -41.21
CA ARG A 214 -18.37 25.57 -42.59
C ARG A 214 -19.62 25.03 -43.30
N ARG A 215 -20.05 23.80 -43.02
CA ARG A 215 -21.27 23.22 -43.59
C ARG A 215 -22.56 23.83 -43.06
N HIS A 216 -22.59 24.30 -41.81
CA HIS A 216 -23.77 24.94 -41.22
C HIS A 216 -23.96 26.43 -41.60
N ARG A 217 -23.13 26.97 -42.50
CA ARG A 217 -23.20 28.37 -42.95
C ARG A 217 -23.49 28.53 -44.45
N HIS A 218 -23.85 27.44 -45.11
CA HIS A 218 -24.40 27.42 -46.47
C HIS A 218 -25.85 26.95 -46.41
#